data_AF-A0A5P2X148-F1
#
_entry.id   AF-A0A5P2X148-F1
#
_cell.length_a   1.000
_cell.length_b   1.000
_cell.length_c   1.000
_cell.angle_alpha   90.00
_cell.angle_beta   90.00
_cell.angle_gamma   90.00
#
_symmetry.space_group_name_H-M   'P 1'
#
loop_
_entity.id
_entity.type
_entity.pdbx_description
1 polymer ?
#
loop_
_entity_poly.entity_id
_entity_poly.type
_entity_poly.pdbx_seq_one_letter_code
_entity_poly.pdbx_strand_id
1 'polypeptide(L)'
;MAVVLWAAALVAFAVPLRHALVATQAYRAGYWATVTDGRELGDFAWRDPAGRTVRGAIEGVPEDGVWDEEGEGTSDITGDRVWVSRSGVAHISESPVEKDMVVGYAGAGAVGGVVLLVLRARYGRRAEGRELDTLVPSLWSLKGR
;
A
#
# COMPACT_ATOMS: atom_id res chain seq x y z
N MET A 1 -27.35 -17.96 -4.65
CA MET A 1 -25.99 -18.31 -4.19
C MET A 1 -24.89 -17.59 -4.98
N ALA A 2 -24.88 -17.62 -6.32
CA ALA A 2 -23.82 -16.97 -7.12
C ALA A 2 -23.69 -15.44 -6.90
N VAL A 3 -24.79 -14.71 -6.78
CA VAL A 3 -24.78 -13.25 -6.55
C VAL A 3 -24.13 -12.88 -5.22
N VAL A 4 -24.35 -13.68 -4.17
CA VAL A 4 -23.76 -13.47 -2.84
C VAL A 4 -22.25 -13.66 -2.87
N LEU A 5 -21.76 -14.69 -3.58
CA LEU A 5 -20.34 -14.94 -3.74
C LEU A 5 -19.65 -13.82 -4.55
N TRP A 6 -20.32 -13.30 -5.59
CA TRP A 6 -19.82 -12.15 -6.34
C TRP A 6 -19.77 -10.87 -5.49
N ALA A 7 -20.80 -10.61 -4.70
CA ALA A 7 -20.81 -9.48 -3.78
C ALA A 7 -19.69 -9.59 -2.74
N ALA A 8 -19.48 -10.78 -2.17
CA ALA A 8 -18.39 -11.03 -1.22
C ALA A 8 -17.01 -10.83 -1.86
N ALA A 9 -16.79 -11.33 -3.07
CA ALA A 9 -15.54 -11.13 -3.80
C ALA A 9 -15.28 -9.64 -4.11
N LEU A 10 -16.33 -8.90 -4.47
CA LEU A 10 -16.22 -7.47 -4.75
C LEU A 10 -15.88 -6.67 -3.49
N VAL A 11 -16.48 -7.00 -2.35
CA VAL A 11 -16.14 -6.38 -1.05
C VAL A 11 -14.70 -6.74 -0.64
N ALA A 12 -14.32 -8.01 -0.75
CA ALA A 12 -12.97 -8.49 -0.44
C ALA A 12 -11.89 -7.86 -1.33
N PHE A 13 -12.24 -7.42 -2.54
CA PHE A 13 -11.34 -6.66 -3.42
C PHE A 13 -11.35 -5.16 -3.10
N ALA A 14 -12.53 -4.55 -2.98
CA ALA A 14 -12.70 -3.11 -2.90
C ALA A 14 -12.21 -2.52 -1.58
N VAL A 15 -12.38 -3.22 -0.47
CA VAL A 15 -11.95 -2.77 0.87
C VAL A 15 -10.43 -2.60 0.95
N PRO A 16 -9.60 -3.64 0.69
CA PRO A 16 -8.14 -3.48 0.75
C PRO A 16 -7.62 -2.50 -0.30
N LEU A 17 -8.23 -2.46 -1.50
CA LEU A 17 -7.87 -1.47 -2.51
C LEU A 17 -8.13 -0.03 -2.02
N ARG A 18 -9.28 0.23 -1.41
CA ARG A 18 -9.59 1.55 -0.84
C ARG A 18 -8.56 1.92 0.24
N HIS A 19 -8.21 1.00 1.12
CA HIS A 19 -7.18 1.23 2.14
C HIS A 19 -5.84 1.59 1.50
N ALA A 20 -5.38 0.85 0.49
CA ALA A 20 -4.14 1.16 -0.23
C ALA A 20 -4.19 2.52 -0.93
N LEU A 21 -5.33 2.92 -1.50
CA LEU A 21 -5.47 4.22 -2.15
C LEU A 21 -5.42 5.38 -1.16
N VAL A 22 -6.10 5.24 -0.01
CA VAL A 22 -6.05 6.24 1.07
C VAL A 22 -4.62 6.36 1.61
N ALA A 23 -3.96 5.23 1.82
CA ALA A 23 -2.56 5.20 2.22
C ALA A 23 -1.68 5.89 1.17
N THR A 24 -1.80 5.54 -0.11
CA THR A 24 -1.04 6.19 -1.21
C THR A 24 -1.21 7.71 -1.22
N GLN A 25 -2.43 8.21 -0.98
CA GLN A 25 -2.68 9.65 -0.88
C GLN A 25 -1.99 10.28 0.34
N ALA A 26 -2.03 9.61 1.50
CA ALA A 26 -1.35 10.06 2.70
C ALA A 26 0.17 10.08 2.51
N TYR A 27 0.75 9.08 1.82
CA TYR A 27 2.17 9.03 1.50
C TYR A 27 2.59 10.19 0.60
N ARG A 28 1.83 10.45 -0.47
CA ARG A 28 2.10 11.56 -1.41
C ARG A 28 1.94 12.94 -0.79
N ALA A 29 1.04 13.08 0.17
CA ALA A 29 0.82 14.33 0.88
C ALA A 29 1.79 14.52 2.06
N GLY A 30 2.36 13.42 2.56
CA GLY A 30 3.43 13.45 3.54
C GLY A 30 4.76 13.84 2.91
N TYR A 31 5.74 14.11 3.76
CA TYR A 31 7.08 14.51 3.34
C TYR A 31 8.11 14.03 4.35
N TRP A 32 9.35 13.92 3.90
CA TRP A 32 10.47 13.63 4.80
C TRP A 32 11.04 14.94 5.33
N ALA A 33 11.28 14.98 6.64
CA ALA A 33 11.89 16.10 7.32
C ALA A 33 13.08 15.63 8.16
N THR A 34 13.96 16.57 8.49
CA THR A 34 15.01 16.36 9.48
C THR A 34 14.55 16.95 10.80
N VAL A 35 14.76 16.22 11.89
CA VAL A 35 14.46 16.69 13.24
C VAL A 35 15.47 17.78 13.61
N THR A 36 14.96 18.93 14.07
CA THR A 36 15.74 20.09 14.49
C THR A 36 15.24 20.49 15.87
N ASP A 37 16.00 20.16 16.91
CA ASP A 37 15.65 20.33 18.34
C ASP A 37 14.43 19.52 18.84
N GLY A 38 14.68 18.74 19.89
CA GLY A 38 13.69 18.41 20.92
C GLY A 38 14.40 18.63 22.25
N ARG A 39 13.77 19.30 23.22
CA ARG A 39 14.27 19.41 24.60
C ARG A 39 13.48 18.56 25.59
N GLU A 40 12.28 18.17 25.20
CA GLU A 40 11.34 17.40 26.02
C GLU A 40 10.64 16.35 25.16
N LEU A 41 10.24 15.25 25.81
CA LEU A 41 9.38 14.24 25.23
C LEU A 41 8.07 14.89 24.77
N GLY A 42 7.84 14.96 23.45
CA GLY A 42 6.61 15.46 22.86
C GLY A 42 6.69 16.84 22.20
N ASP A 43 7.84 17.53 22.26
CA ASP A 43 8.03 18.87 21.71
C ASP A 43 9.18 18.91 20.68
N PHE A 44 9.06 18.09 19.64
CA PHE A 44 10.02 18.04 18.54
C PHE A 44 9.71 19.11 17.49
N ALA A 45 10.77 19.63 16.86
CA ALA A 45 10.64 20.48 15.67
C ALA A 45 11.26 19.84 14.43
N TRP A 46 10.77 20.24 13.25
CA TRP A 46 11.28 19.82 11.95
C TRP A 46 11.00 20.88 10.90
N ARG A 47 11.71 20.83 9.76
CA ARG A 47 11.45 21.73 8.63
C ARG A 47 10.41 21.18 7.67
N ASP A 48 9.41 21.99 7.34
CA ASP A 48 8.47 21.69 6.26
C ASP A 48 9.12 21.89 4.87
N PRO A 49 8.46 21.49 3.76
CA PRO A 49 9.01 21.67 2.42
C PRO A 49 9.23 23.13 2.02
N ALA A 50 8.60 24.09 2.72
CA ALA A 50 8.81 25.52 2.54
C ALA A 50 9.97 26.06 3.41
N GLY A 51 10.68 25.19 4.13
CA GLY A 51 11.79 25.55 5.01
C GLY A 51 11.37 26.16 6.35
N ARG A 52 10.08 26.12 6.71
CA ARG A 52 9.56 26.65 7.97
C ARG A 52 9.71 25.60 9.07
N THR A 53 10.10 26.04 10.26
CA THR A 53 10.11 25.18 11.45
C THR A 53 8.67 24.94 11.92
N VAL A 54 8.30 23.67 12.01
CA VAL A 54 7.02 23.18 12.54
C VAL A 54 7.31 22.37 13.79
N ARG A 55 6.45 22.46 14.80
CA ARG A 55 6.54 21.68 16.04
C ARG A 55 5.38 20.72 16.17
N GLY A 56 5.64 19.55 16.75
CA GLY A 56 4.59 18.59 17.08
C GLY A 56 5.12 17.28 17.65
N ALA A 57 4.18 16.38 17.91
CA ALA A 57 4.52 15.05 18.42
C ALA A 57 5.14 14.17 17.32
N ILE A 58 6.15 13.39 17.73
CA ILE A 58 6.67 12.26 16.96
C ILE A 58 6.08 10.98 17.55
N GLU A 59 5.48 10.15 16.70
CA GLU A 59 5.01 8.82 17.07
C GLU A 59 6.18 7.82 16.97
N GLY A 60 6.53 7.24 18.12
CA GLY A 60 7.76 6.47 18.34
C GLY A 60 8.72 7.22 19.25
N VAL A 61 9.42 6.51 20.13
CA VAL A 61 10.51 7.09 20.93
C VAL A 61 11.74 7.16 20.01
N PRO A 62 12.42 8.32 19.87
CA PRO A 62 13.74 8.32 19.24
C PRO A 62 14.63 7.35 20.02
N GLU A 63 15.15 6.30 19.37
CA GLU A 63 16.15 5.43 20.00
C GLU A 63 17.38 6.29 20.27
N ASP A 64 17.62 6.58 21.55
CA ASP A 64 18.86 7.13 22.11
C ASP A 64 19.60 8.16 21.23
N GLY A 65 19.01 9.34 21.09
CA GLY A 65 19.79 10.54 20.75
C GLY A 65 20.59 10.95 21.98
N VAL A 66 21.93 10.95 21.88
CA VAL A 66 22.83 11.42 22.94
C VAL A 66 22.48 12.88 23.26
N TRP A 67 21.90 13.08 24.43
CA TRP A 67 21.71 14.40 25.01
C TRP A 67 23.05 14.87 25.53
N ASP A 68 23.67 15.82 24.84
CA ASP A 68 24.79 16.57 25.39
C ASP A 68 24.23 17.58 26.40
N GLU A 69 24.39 17.28 27.70
CA GLU A 69 23.92 18.10 28.82
C GLU A 69 24.62 19.47 28.89
N GLU A 70 25.71 19.69 28.16
CA GLU A 70 26.59 20.85 28.35
C GLU A 70 26.27 22.03 27.43
N GLY A 71 25.29 21.91 26.53
CA GLY A 71 24.66 23.07 25.87
C GLY A 71 25.60 23.95 25.03
N GLU A 72 26.80 23.47 24.69
CA GLU A 72 27.76 24.12 23.79
C GLU A 72 27.81 23.38 22.45
N GLY A 73 26.64 23.13 21.86
CA GLY A 73 26.52 22.46 20.57
C GLY A 73 25.36 23.06 19.79
N THR A 74 25.69 23.87 18.80
CA THR A 74 24.83 24.33 17.71
C THR A 74 23.85 23.25 17.22
N SER A 75 22.56 23.59 17.21
CA SER A 75 21.49 23.15 16.28
C SER A 75 21.78 21.90 15.42
N ASP A 76 20.90 20.89 15.52
CA ASP A 76 20.81 19.64 14.71
C ASP A 76 21.21 18.35 15.45
N ILE A 77 20.61 18.07 16.62
CA ILE A 77 21.05 16.95 17.49
C ILE A 77 20.43 15.56 17.16
N THR A 78 20.16 15.25 15.89
CA THR A 78 20.01 13.81 15.53
C THR A 78 20.30 13.52 14.08
N GLY A 79 20.05 14.45 13.16
CA GLY A 79 20.17 14.17 11.71
C GLY A 79 19.19 13.10 11.20
N ASP A 80 18.40 12.53 12.10
CA ASP A 80 17.43 11.49 11.79
C ASP A 80 16.34 12.04 10.89
N ARG A 81 16.05 11.23 9.86
CA ARG A 81 15.04 11.53 8.86
C ARG A 81 13.70 10.98 9.37
N VAL A 82 12.74 11.86 9.62
CA VAL A 82 11.38 11.48 10.02
C VAL A 82 10.41 11.66 8.87
N TRP A 83 9.47 10.73 8.74
CA TRP A 83 8.37 10.88 7.79
C TRP A 83 7.23 11.63 8.48
N VAL A 84 6.78 12.72 7.88
CA VAL A 84 5.71 13.57 8.39
C VAL A 84 4.44 13.30 7.58
N SER A 85 3.38 12.88 8.27
CA SER A 85 2.07 12.67 7.69
C SER A 85 1.39 13.98 7.31
N ARG A 86 0.37 13.90 6.44
CA ARG A 86 -0.50 15.04 6.11
C ARG A 86 -1.14 15.70 7.34
N SER A 87 -1.40 14.92 8.40
CA SER A 87 -1.98 15.41 9.66
C SER A 87 -0.98 16.12 10.57
N GLY A 88 0.30 16.19 10.17
CA GLY A 88 1.35 16.85 10.96
C GLY A 88 1.93 15.98 12.07
N VAL A 89 1.62 14.68 12.10
CA VAL A 89 2.27 13.70 12.99
C VAL A 89 3.49 13.15 12.27
N ALA A 90 4.64 13.18 12.94
CA ALA A 90 5.90 12.66 12.43
C ALA A 90 6.17 11.25 12.96
N HIS A 91 6.88 10.43 12.19
CA HIS A 91 7.21 9.04 12.52
C HIS A 91 8.70 8.80 12.27
N ILE A 92 9.39 8.15 13.23
CA ILE A 92 10.85 7.86 13.18
C ILE A 92 11.21 6.73 12.23
N SER A 93 10.27 5.81 11.97
CA SER A 93 10.51 4.63 11.12
C SER A 93 10.12 4.87 9.66
N GLU A 94 10.33 3.84 8.82
CA GLU A 94 9.70 3.74 7.49
C GLU A 94 8.26 4.24 7.55
N SER A 95 7.89 5.08 6.58
CA SER A 95 6.54 5.64 6.49
C SER A 95 5.48 4.56 6.78
N PRO A 96 4.71 4.62 7.88
CA PRO A 96 3.79 3.54 8.27
C PRO A 96 2.75 3.26 7.18
N VAL A 97 2.46 4.29 6.39
CA VAL A 97 1.60 4.28 5.22
C VAL A 97 2.08 3.35 4.11
N GLU A 98 3.39 3.10 3.99
CA GLU A 98 3.94 2.22 2.96
C GLU A 98 3.55 0.76 3.21
N LYS A 99 3.55 0.33 4.47
CA LYS A 99 3.09 -1.02 4.86
C LYS A 99 1.61 -1.20 4.53
N ASP A 100 0.78 -0.20 4.81
CA ASP A 100 -0.65 -0.22 4.47
C ASP A 100 -0.90 -0.26 2.96
N MET A 101 -0.08 0.44 2.16
CA MET A 101 -0.12 0.35 0.70
C MET A 101 0.18 -1.07 0.22
N VAL A 102 1.27 -1.67 0.70
CA VAL A 102 1.70 -3.02 0.31
C VAL A 102 0.60 -4.04 0.65
N VAL A 103 0.09 -4.01 1.88
CA VAL A 103 -0.97 -4.93 2.33
C VAL A 103 -2.23 -4.75 1.49
N GLY A 104 -2.66 -3.51 1.25
CA GLY A 104 -3.89 -3.25 0.50
C GLY A 104 -3.79 -3.63 -0.99
N TYR A 105 -2.69 -3.30 -1.67
CA TYR A 105 -2.49 -3.68 -3.07
C TYR A 105 -2.27 -5.19 -3.23
N ALA A 106 -1.49 -5.83 -2.35
CA ALA A 106 -1.29 -7.28 -2.38
C ALA A 106 -2.61 -8.03 -2.14
N GLY A 107 -3.41 -7.60 -1.16
CA GLY A 107 -4.72 -8.17 -0.86
C GLY A 107 -5.69 -8.05 -2.05
N ALA A 108 -5.82 -6.84 -2.62
CA ALA A 108 -6.66 -6.62 -3.80
C ALA A 108 -6.16 -7.44 -5.01
N GLY A 109 -4.85 -7.48 -5.24
CA GLY A 109 -4.23 -8.26 -6.30
C GLY A 109 -4.49 -9.76 -6.19
N ALA A 110 -4.41 -10.32 -4.98
CA ALA A 110 -4.70 -11.73 -4.73
C ALA A 110 -6.16 -12.08 -5.07
N VAL A 111 -7.12 -11.25 -4.64
CA VAL A 111 -8.55 -11.46 -4.95
C VAL A 111 -8.79 -11.35 -6.46
N GLY A 112 -8.23 -10.32 -7.10
CA GLY A 112 -8.34 -10.14 -8.56
C GLY A 112 -7.74 -11.33 -9.34
N GLY A 113 -6.58 -11.83 -8.91
CA GLY A 113 -5.93 -13.00 -9.49
C GLY A 113 -6.79 -14.27 -9.38
N VAL A 114 -7.39 -14.52 -8.22
CA VAL A 114 -8.31 -15.66 -8.02
C VAL A 114 -9.53 -15.55 -8.92
N VAL A 115 -10.15 -14.36 -9.02
CA VAL A 115 -11.30 -14.13 -9.92
C VAL A 115 -10.91 -14.41 -11.37
N LEU A 116 -9.76 -13.91 -11.84
CA LEU A 116 -9.27 -14.16 -13.19
C LEU A 116 -8.99 -15.65 -13.45
N LEU A 117 -8.42 -16.36 -12.47
CA LEU A 117 -8.19 -17.81 -12.56
C LEU A 117 -9.51 -18.59 -12.67
N VAL A 118 -10.52 -18.23 -11.87
CA VAL A 118 -11.85 -18.87 -11.93
C VAL A 118 -12.52 -18.60 -13.27
N LEU A 119 -12.45 -17.36 -13.76
CA LEU A 119 -12.96 -17.00 -15.08
C LEU A 119 -12.23 -17.78 -16.18
N ARG A 120 -10.89 -17.85 -16.14
CA ARG A 120 -10.10 -18.64 -17.09
C ARG A 120 -10.50 -20.13 -17.05
N ALA A 121 -10.64 -20.73 -15.88
CA ALA A 121 -11.05 -22.13 -15.74
C ALA A 121 -12.49 -22.39 -16.24
N ARG A 122 -13.38 -21.40 -16.14
CA ARG A 122 -14.78 -21.53 -16.57
C ARG A 122 -14.97 -21.27 -18.06
N TYR A 123 -14.26 -20.30 -18.63
CA TYR A 123 -14.42 -19.86 -20.02
C TYR A 123 -13.37 -20.47 -20.96
N GLY A 124 -12.18 -20.82 -20.48
CA GLY A 124 -11.16 -21.54 -21.26
C GLY A 124 -11.63 -22.93 -21.70
N ARG A 125 -12.28 -23.68 -20.80
CA ARG A 125 -12.89 -24.98 -21.13
C ARG A 125 -14.00 -24.91 -22.19
N ARG A 126 -14.63 -23.75 -22.36
CA ARG A 126 -15.66 -23.54 -23.41
C ARG A 126 -15.06 -23.20 -24.78
N ALA A 127 -13.83 -22.69 -24.81
CA ALA A 127 -13.13 -22.42 -26.07
C ALA A 127 -12.60 -23.72 -26.69
N GLU A 128 -11.99 -24.60 -25.89
CA GLU A 128 -11.50 -25.91 -26.36
C GLU A 128 -12.64 -26.84 -26.82
N GLY A 129 -13.80 -26.80 -26.17
CA GLY A 129 -14.97 -27.59 -26.59
C GLY A 129 -15.60 -27.14 -27.92
N ARG A 130 -15.50 -25.85 -28.28
CA ARG A 130 -16.01 -25.34 -29.56
C ARG A 130 -15.12 -25.68 -30.74
N GLU A 131 -13.81 -25.76 -30.53
CA GLU A 131 -12.85 -26.07 -31.59
C GLU A 131 -12.97 -27.53 -32.06
N LEU A 132 -13.27 -28.45 -31.14
CA LEU A 132 -13.57 -29.86 -31.44
C LEU A 132 -14.88 -30.04 -32.21
N ASP A 133 -15.95 -29.32 -31.86
CA ASP A 133 -17.24 -29.42 -32.58
C ASP A 133 -17.18 -28.87 -34.02
N THR A 134 -16.28 -27.93 -34.31
CA THR A 134 -16.07 -27.42 -35.68
C THR A 134 -15.16 -28.31 -36.54
N LEU A 135 -14.30 -29.14 -35.95
CA LEU A 135 -13.36 -29.99 -36.68
C LEU A 135 -13.88 -31.42 -36.92
N VAL A 136 -14.89 -31.88 -36.18
CA VAL A 136 -15.43 -33.25 -36.24
C VAL A 136 -16.59 -33.50 -37.24
N PRO A 137 -17.21 -32.52 -37.96
CA PRO A 137 -18.25 -32.87 -38.94
C PRO A 137 -17.72 -33.61 -40.19
N SER A 138 -16.42 -33.50 -40.53
CA SER A 138 -15.91 -34.00 -41.82
C SER A 138 -15.45 -35.46 -41.83
N LEU A 139 -15.21 -36.07 -40.66
CA LEU A 139 -14.70 -37.45 -40.58
C LEU A 139 -15.81 -38.52 -40.69
N TRP A 140 -17.08 -38.15 -40.52
CA TRP A 140 -18.21 -39.07 -40.65
C TRP A 140 -18.76 -39.17 -42.08
N SER A 141 -18.33 -38.33 -43.02
CA SER A 141 -18.83 -38.30 -44.41
C SER A 141 -18.06 -39.21 -45.39
N LEU A 142 -16.94 -39.81 -44.99
CA LEU A 142 -16.05 -40.57 -45.90
C LEU A 142 -16.15 -42.10 -45.78
N LYS A 143 -17.05 -42.63 -44.93
CA LYS A 143 -17.19 -44.08 -44.72
C LYS A 143 -18.37 -44.72 -45.46
N GLY A 144 -18.93 -44.03 -46.46
CA GLY A 144 -20.16 -44.44 -47.15
C GLY A 144 -20.17 -44.22 -48.66
N ARG A 145 -19.04 -44.45 -49.36
CA ARG A 145 -19.01 -44.68 -50.81
C ARG A 145 -17.99 -45.74 -51.15
#